data_AF-A0A2E8BII1-F1
#
_entry.id   AF-A0A2E8BII1-F1
#
_cell.length_a   1.000
_cell.length_b   1.000
_cell.length_c   1.000
_cell.angle_alpha   90.00
_cell.angle_beta   90.00
_cell.angle_gamma   90.00
#
_symmetry.space_group_name_H-M   'P 1'
#
loop_
_entity.id
_entity.type
_entity.pdbx_description
1 polymer ?
#
loop_
_entity_poly.entity_id
_entity_poly.type
_entity_poly.pdbx_seq_one_letter_code
_entity_poly.pdbx_strand_id
1 'polypeptide(L)'
;MRCALIVMIGTGLTGLRARPVVRRWWSNCKRGRFNLSPEKPLDQLIPPPDLVLERIESMRENLKARSGGRTKLLPVTKAFPIEAVSAALAAGIEEVGENYAQELLEKNRQLPEGRVIWHMIGRLQRNKVRRLAGVVGLWQTVDRSSLIDEIAKWNAGTKILVQVDPLESAGKGGCPPSEVEALVTRGVEAGLNVVGLMTVGAAGDPTGTAYSFKVLAGLADRLGLPERSMGMTDDVEMAVDMGSTLVRVGRAIFGERRAL
;
A
#
# COMPACT_ATOMS: atom_id res chain seq x y z
N MET A 1 41.56 -5.60 27.46
CA MET A 1 42.45 -6.74 27.13
C MET A 1 42.19 -7.17 25.70
N ARG A 2 43.24 -7.60 25.02
CA ARG A 2 43.48 -7.64 23.56
C ARG A 2 42.77 -8.78 22.81
N CYS A 3 42.81 -8.65 21.47
CA CYS A 3 42.76 -9.67 20.40
C CYS A 3 41.38 -9.98 19.81
N ALA A 4 41.18 -10.10 18.49
CA ALA A 4 42.05 -9.84 17.34
C ALA A 4 41.19 -9.66 16.08
N LEU A 5 41.69 -8.81 15.20
CA LEU A 5 41.26 -8.55 13.83
C LEU A 5 41.70 -9.72 12.95
N ILE A 6 40.78 -10.34 12.20
CA ILE A 6 41.12 -11.16 11.02
C ILE A 6 40.28 -10.66 9.85
N VAL A 7 40.97 -9.99 8.93
CA VAL A 7 40.53 -9.68 7.57
C VAL A 7 41.04 -10.82 6.69
N MET A 8 40.14 -11.51 6.00
CA MET A 8 40.49 -12.39 4.89
C MET A 8 39.82 -11.86 3.63
N ILE A 9 40.67 -11.57 2.66
CA ILE A 9 40.37 -11.06 1.33
C ILE A 9 39.95 -12.27 0.48
N GLY A 10 38.75 -12.22 -0.08
CA GLY A 10 38.24 -13.18 -1.05
C GLY A 10 37.62 -12.43 -2.22
N THR A 11 38.35 -12.39 -3.33
CA THR A 11 37.94 -11.86 -4.63
C THR A 11 36.96 -12.81 -5.31
N GLY A 12 35.83 -12.31 -5.82
CA GLY A 12 34.96 -13.07 -6.70
C GLY A 12 33.52 -12.55 -6.80
N LEU A 13 33.29 -11.65 -7.76
CA LEU A 13 32.07 -11.40 -8.55
C LEU A 13 30.67 -11.43 -7.89
N THR A 14 29.93 -10.35 -8.19
CA THR A 14 28.47 -10.13 -8.12
C THR A 14 27.86 -9.93 -6.73
N GLY A 15 27.43 -8.70 -6.45
CA GLY A 15 26.66 -8.40 -5.24
C GLY A 15 26.22 -6.93 -5.19
N LEU A 16 24.92 -6.69 -5.40
CA LEU A 16 24.29 -5.41 -5.10
C LEU A 16 24.57 -5.05 -3.64
N ARG A 17 25.42 -4.04 -3.41
CA ARG A 17 25.68 -3.51 -2.08
C ARG A 17 24.44 -2.76 -1.59
N ALA A 18 23.78 -3.30 -0.57
CA ALA A 18 22.85 -2.55 0.25
C ALA A 18 23.53 -1.27 0.80
N ARG A 19 22.88 -0.12 0.64
CA ARG A 19 23.46 1.20 0.96
C ARG A 19 23.80 1.31 2.47
N PRO A 20 24.93 1.94 2.86
CA PRO A 20 25.41 2.01 4.25
C PRO A 20 24.48 2.68 5.27
N VAL A 21 23.45 3.40 4.80
CA VAL A 21 22.50 4.15 5.64
C VAL A 21 21.62 3.22 6.50
N VAL A 22 21.27 2.04 5.97
CA VAL A 22 20.35 1.09 6.64
C VAL A 22 20.99 0.45 7.88
N ARG A 23 22.28 0.09 7.81
CA ARG A 23 23.01 -0.52 8.94
C ARG A 23 23.22 0.44 10.12
N ARG A 24 23.37 1.74 9.84
CA ARG A 24 23.58 2.76 10.88
C ARG A 24 22.30 3.11 11.62
N TRP A 25 21.15 3.08 10.94
CA TRP A 25 19.84 3.30 11.54
C TRP A 25 19.50 2.20 12.55
N TRP A 26 19.70 0.94 12.16
CA TRP A 26 19.44 -0.22 13.03
C TRP A 26 20.38 -0.29 14.25
N SER A 27 21.64 0.12 14.07
CA SER A 27 22.61 0.27 15.15
C SER A 27 22.25 1.35 16.18
N ASN A 28 21.38 2.31 15.81
CA ASN A 28 20.89 3.35 16.70
C ASN A 28 19.60 2.93 17.44
N CYS A 29 18.75 2.07 16.84
CA CYS A 29 17.66 1.40 17.58
C CYS A 29 18.20 0.55 18.75
N LYS A 30 19.33 -0.14 18.56
CA LYS A 30 20.01 -0.87 19.66
C LYS A 30 20.61 0.03 20.75
N ARG A 31 20.74 1.34 20.54
CA ARG A 31 21.43 2.27 21.47
C ARG A 31 20.49 3.18 22.27
N GLY A 32 19.19 2.89 22.34
CA GLY A 32 18.29 3.50 23.33
C GLY A 32 18.22 5.03 23.28
N ARG A 33 18.28 5.64 22.08
CA ARG A 33 18.18 7.11 21.90
C ARG A 33 16.81 7.58 21.40
N PHE A 34 15.76 6.88 21.79
CA PHE A 34 14.40 7.38 21.79
C PHE A 34 13.89 7.30 23.23
N ASN A 35 13.52 8.44 23.79
CA ASN A 35 12.98 8.53 25.14
C ASN A 35 11.59 7.87 25.11
N LEU A 36 11.53 6.58 25.44
CA LEU A 36 10.28 5.83 25.59
C LEU A 36 9.70 6.18 26.96
N SER A 37 8.61 6.93 26.98
CA SER A 37 7.77 7.13 28.16
C SER A 37 7.40 5.78 28.80
N PRO A 38 7.22 5.71 30.13
CA PRO A 38 7.15 4.44 30.83
C PRO A 38 5.81 3.72 30.58
N GLU A 39 5.94 2.43 30.25
CA GLU A 39 4.93 1.36 30.22
C GLU A 39 3.71 1.53 29.29
N LYS A 40 3.92 1.20 28.00
CA LYS A 40 2.86 0.57 27.19
C LYS A 40 2.97 -0.96 27.36
N PRO A 41 1.85 -1.69 27.54
CA PRO A 41 1.91 -3.13 27.78
C PRO A 41 2.58 -3.88 26.61
N LEU A 42 3.33 -4.94 26.94
CA LEU A 42 3.81 -5.94 26.00
C LEU A 42 2.61 -6.64 25.32
N ASP A 43 2.37 -6.40 24.01
CA ASP A 43 1.87 -7.42 23.02
C ASP A 43 1.50 -6.91 21.61
N GLN A 44 1.96 -5.74 21.13
CA GLN A 44 1.80 -5.34 19.72
C GLN A 44 2.95 -5.87 18.82
N LEU A 45 3.17 -7.19 18.78
CA LEU A 45 4.23 -7.72 17.93
C LEU A 45 3.72 -8.01 16.51
N ILE A 46 4.03 -7.09 15.60
CA ILE A 46 4.37 -7.51 14.24
C ILE A 46 5.47 -8.58 14.31
N PRO A 47 5.59 -9.49 13.32
CA PRO A 47 6.69 -10.43 13.26
C PRO A 47 8.04 -9.72 13.36
N PRO A 48 9.11 -10.42 13.79
CA PRO A 48 10.45 -9.86 13.83
C PRO A 48 10.79 -9.18 12.49
N PRO A 49 11.47 -8.00 12.50
CA PRO A 49 11.74 -7.24 11.29
C PRO A 49 12.40 -8.05 10.17
N ASP A 50 13.30 -8.98 10.51
CA ASP A 50 13.97 -9.85 9.54
C ASP A 50 12.98 -10.78 8.82
N LEU A 51 11.98 -11.30 9.52
CA LEU A 51 10.93 -12.14 8.92
C LEU A 51 9.97 -11.30 8.06
N VAL A 52 9.67 -10.07 8.46
CA VAL A 52 8.87 -9.14 7.63
C VAL A 52 9.61 -8.82 6.33
N LEU A 53 10.91 -8.56 6.42
CA LEU A 53 11.78 -8.32 5.27
C LEU A 53 11.80 -9.52 4.32
N GLU A 54 12.05 -10.72 4.85
CA GLU A 54 12.03 -11.98 4.09
C GLU A 54 10.70 -12.18 3.36
N ARG A 55 9.56 -11.98 4.04
CA ARG A 55 8.22 -12.08 3.44
C ARG A 55 8.01 -11.07 2.30
N ILE A 56 8.44 -9.82 2.50
CA ILE A 56 8.33 -8.78 1.47
C ILE A 56 9.19 -9.14 0.26
N GLU A 57 10.44 -9.56 0.47
CA GLU A 57 11.37 -9.93 -0.59
C GLU A 57 10.83 -11.12 -1.39
N SER A 58 10.41 -12.19 -0.71
CA SER A 58 9.79 -13.38 -1.33
C SER A 58 8.57 -13.02 -2.18
N MET A 59 7.67 -12.18 -1.67
CA MET A 59 6.50 -11.73 -2.46
C MET A 59 6.90 -10.90 -3.67
N ARG A 60 7.85 -9.98 -3.53
CA ARG A 60 8.31 -9.15 -4.65
C ARG A 60 8.96 -9.99 -5.74
N GLU A 61 9.73 -11.01 -5.37
CA GLU A 61 10.33 -11.95 -6.32
C GLU A 61 9.27 -12.77 -7.05
N ASN A 62 8.28 -13.31 -6.34
CA ASN A 62 7.16 -14.03 -6.95
C ASN A 62 6.38 -13.14 -7.92
N LEU A 63 6.00 -11.93 -7.49
CA LEU A 63 5.30 -10.96 -8.33
C LEU A 63 6.12 -10.62 -9.59
N LYS A 64 7.43 -10.41 -9.45
CA LYS A 64 8.31 -10.14 -10.58
C LYS A 64 8.36 -11.32 -11.55
N ALA A 65 8.50 -12.54 -11.04
CA ALA A 65 8.55 -13.76 -11.85
C ALA A 65 7.24 -13.99 -12.63
N ARG A 66 6.08 -13.80 -11.98
CA ARG A 66 4.77 -14.05 -12.58
C ARG A 66 4.31 -12.95 -13.53
N SER A 67 4.59 -11.69 -13.21
CA SER A 67 4.09 -10.52 -13.97
C SER A 67 5.11 -9.90 -14.92
N GLY A 68 6.35 -10.40 -14.96
CA GLY A 68 7.44 -9.74 -15.69
C GLY A 68 7.82 -8.37 -15.10
N GLY A 69 7.54 -8.14 -13.81
CA GLY A 69 7.78 -6.88 -13.12
C GLY A 69 6.66 -5.83 -13.27
N ARG A 70 5.54 -6.17 -13.93
CA ARG A 70 4.36 -5.30 -14.05
C ARG A 70 3.69 -5.03 -12.69
N THR A 71 3.58 -6.04 -11.84
CA THR A 71 2.81 -5.94 -10.58
C THR A 71 3.72 -5.56 -9.41
N LYS A 72 3.36 -4.48 -8.72
CA LYS A 72 4.01 -4.01 -7.49
C LYS A 72 3.27 -4.51 -6.25
N LEU A 73 4.01 -4.61 -5.14
CA LEU A 73 3.48 -4.91 -3.83
C LEU A 73 3.22 -3.61 -3.06
N LEU A 74 2.02 -3.43 -2.52
CA LEU A 74 1.69 -2.40 -1.54
C LEU A 74 1.47 -3.06 -0.16
N PRO A 75 2.40 -2.90 0.80
CA PRO A 75 2.19 -3.31 2.18
C PRO A 75 1.03 -2.53 2.81
N VAL A 76 0.07 -3.25 3.38
CA VAL A 76 -1.10 -2.68 4.07
C VAL A 76 -0.86 -2.71 5.56
N THR A 77 -0.72 -1.53 6.17
CA THR A 77 -0.26 -1.38 7.55
C THR A 77 -1.38 -1.11 8.57
N LYS A 78 -2.63 -1.11 8.13
CA LYS A 78 -3.80 -0.87 8.98
C LYS A 78 -3.85 -1.82 10.18
N ALA A 79 -4.24 -1.29 11.34
CA ALA A 79 -4.28 -2.00 12.61
C ALA A 79 -2.93 -2.57 13.10
N PHE A 80 -1.81 -2.15 12.50
CA PHE A 80 -0.45 -2.44 12.99
C PHE A 80 0.21 -1.15 13.47
N PRO A 81 1.18 -1.20 14.41
CA PRO A 81 1.86 -0.01 14.89
C PRO A 81 2.85 0.55 13.85
N ILE A 82 3.52 1.67 14.16
CA ILE A 82 4.41 2.39 13.23
C ILE A 82 5.60 1.54 12.74
N GLU A 83 5.96 0.52 13.50
CA GLU A 83 7.01 -0.45 13.19
C GLU A 83 6.70 -1.20 11.88
N ALA A 84 5.42 -1.41 11.53
CA ALA A 84 5.04 -2.02 10.25
C ALA A 84 5.45 -1.15 9.07
N VAL A 85 5.24 0.17 9.18
CA VAL A 85 5.67 1.15 8.17
C VAL A 85 7.19 1.20 8.11
N SER A 86 7.86 1.19 9.27
CA SER A 86 9.32 1.18 9.36
C SER A 86 9.93 -0.07 8.72
N ALA A 87 9.30 -1.24 8.87
CA ALA A 87 9.72 -2.48 8.24
C ALA A 87 9.55 -2.44 6.71
N ALA A 88 8.43 -1.91 6.20
CA ALA A 88 8.25 -1.70 4.77
C ALA A 88 9.33 -0.77 4.16
N LEU A 89 9.62 0.35 4.85
CA LEU A 89 10.69 1.27 4.48
C LEU A 89 12.07 0.60 4.47
N ALA A 90 12.35 -0.25 5.46
CA ALA A 90 13.61 -1.00 5.54
C ALA A 90 13.76 -2.00 4.38
N ALA A 91 12.65 -2.55 3.88
CA ALA A 91 12.59 -3.37 2.66
C ALA A 91 12.67 -2.57 1.35
N GLY A 92 12.90 -1.25 1.44
CA GLY A 92 13.01 -0.35 0.30
C GLY A 92 11.68 -0.07 -0.39
N ILE A 93 10.55 -0.30 0.28
CA ILE A 93 9.22 0.11 -0.19
C ILE A 93 8.88 1.45 0.46
N GLU A 94 8.66 2.48 -0.35
CA GLU A 94 8.35 3.83 0.11
C GLU A 94 6.84 4.11 0.15
N GLU A 95 6.03 3.18 -0.36
CA GLU A 95 4.57 3.28 -0.45
C GLU A 95 3.89 2.30 0.51
N VAL A 96 2.90 2.76 1.30
CA VAL A 96 2.10 1.89 2.17
C VAL A 96 0.62 2.22 2.09
N GLY A 97 -0.22 1.20 2.27
CA GLY A 97 -1.68 1.31 2.25
C GLY A 97 -2.28 1.43 3.65
N GLU A 98 -3.16 2.42 3.83
CA GLU A 98 -3.92 2.63 5.06
C GLU A 98 -5.43 2.73 4.83
N ASN A 99 -6.19 2.16 5.76
CA ASN A 99 -7.66 2.16 5.70
C ASN A 99 -8.29 3.31 6.48
N TYR A 100 -7.64 3.79 7.55
CA TYR A 100 -8.25 4.71 8.50
C TYR A 100 -7.51 6.04 8.52
N ALA A 101 -8.21 7.12 8.20
CA ALA A 101 -7.63 8.46 8.12
C ALA A 101 -6.91 8.89 9.41
N GLN A 102 -7.47 8.55 10.57
CA GLN A 102 -6.86 8.92 11.86
C GLN A 102 -5.58 8.13 12.13
N GLU A 103 -5.57 6.83 11.85
CA GLU A 103 -4.40 5.98 12.01
C GLU A 103 -3.27 6.41 11.09
N LEU A 104 -3.57 6.69 9.82
CA LEU A 104 -2.64 7.25 8.84
C LEU A 104 -1.99 8.53 9.36
N LEU A 105 -2.79 9.49 9.82
CA LEU A 105 -2.27 10.76 10.34
C LEU A 105 -1.40 10.59 11.59
N GLU A 106 -1.78 9.67 12.47
CA GLU A 106 -1.02 9.39 13.69
C GLU A 106 0.33 8.74 13.38
N LYS A 107 0.37 7.82 12.42
CA LYS A 107 1.63 7.23 11.93
C LYS A 107 2.48 8.26 11.20
N ASN A 108 1.89 9.10 10.36
CA ASN A 108 2.62 10.12 9.62
C ASN A 108 3.34 11.13 10.53
N ARG A 109 2.75 11.52 11.66
CA ARG A 109 3.38 12.43 12.64
C ARG A 109 4.62 11.86 13.32
N GLN A 110 4.77 10.54 13.35
CA GLN A 110 5.91 9.85 13.95
C GLN A 110 7.08 9.72 12.97
N LEU A 111 6.89 10.10 11.70
CA LEU A 111 7.88 9.99 10.65
C LEU A 111 8.35 11.39 10.21
N PRO A 112 9.58 11.51 9.69
CA PRO A 112 9.98 12.71 8.98
C PRO A 112 9.01 13.01 7.83
N GLU A 113 8.75 14.29 7.59
CA GLU A 113 7.86 14.73 6.51
C GLU A 113 8.30 14.17 5.16
N GLY A 114 7.33 13.68 4.36
CA GLY A 114 7.58 13.11 3.04
C GLY A 114 8.34 11.77 3.03
N ARG A 115 8.60 11.15 4.20
CA ARG A 115 9.36 9.89 4.26
C ARG A 115 8.65 8.71 3.59
N VAL A 116 7.32 8.74 3.57
CA VAL A 116 6.43 7.66 3.09
C VAL A 116 5.38 8.27 2.17
N ILE A 117 5.05 7.55 1.10
CA ILE A 117 3.93 7.82 0.21
C ILE A 117 2.74 7.02 0.72
N TRP A 118 1.72 7.72 1.22
CA TRP A 118 0.53 7.08 1.75
C TRP A 118 -0.51 6.81 0.66
N HIS A 119 -1.00 5.58 0.62
CA HIS A 119 -2.15 5.19 -0.19
C HIS A 119 -3.39 5.08 0.71
N MET A 120 -4.39 5.92 0.49
CA MET A 120 -5.67 5.81 1.18
C MET A 120 -6.53 4.75 0.48
N ILE A 121 -6.65 3.57 1.07
CA ILE A 121 -7.31 2.38 0.50
C ILE A 121 -8.59 1.96 1.25
N GLY A 122 -8.99 2.74 2.25
CA GLY A 122 -10.25 2.57 2.97
C GLY A 122 -11.29 3.61 2.57
N ARG A 123 -12.57 3.24 2.65
CA ARG A 123 -13.70 4.11 2.31
C ARG A 123 -13.58 5.47 2.99
N LEU A 124 -13.65 6.53 2.21
CA LEU A 124 -13.34 7.88 2.68
C LEU A 124 -14.60 8.76 2.82
N GLN A 125 -14.78 9.28 4.03
CA GLN A 125 -15.77 10.34 4.30
C GLN A 125 -15.20 11.71 3.88
N ARG A 126 -16.03 12.56 3.25
CA ARG A 126 -15.62 13.87 2.73
C ARG A 126 -14.97 14.77 3.79
N ASN A 127 -15.51 14.78 5.01
CA ASN A 127 -14.99 15.59 6.12
C ASN A 127 -13.56 15.22 6.57
N LYS A 128 -13.00 14.09 6.13
CA LYS A 128 -11.62 13.69 6.42
C LYS A 128 -10.62 14.15 5.35
N VAL A 129 -11.09 14.49 4.14
CA VAL A 129 -10.25 14.84 2.98
C VAL A 129 -9.31 15.99 3.30
N ARG A 130 -9.82 17.11 3.84
CA ARG A 130 -9.01 18.29 4.19
C ARG A 130 -7.80 17.96 5.06
N ARG A 131 -7.94 17.03 6.01
CA ARG A 131 -6.85 16.65 6.93
C ARG A 131 -5.82 15.73 6.30
N LEU A 132 -6.21 15.02 5.25
CA LEU A 132 -5.37 14.07 4.51
C LEU A 132 -4.71 14.71 3.29
N ALA A 133 -5.23 15.85 2.82
CA ALA A 133 -4.65 16.65 1.77
C ALA A 133 -3.19 17.03 2.12
N GLY A 134 -2.27 16.84 1.18
CA GLY A 134 -0.83 17.01 1.39
C GLY A 134 -0.11 15.84 2.07
N VAL A 135 -0.83 14.87 2.63
CA VAL A 135 -0.25 13.65 3.22
C VAL A 135 -0.42 12.44 2.31
N VAL A 136 -1.60 12.29 1.71
CA VAL A 136 -1.93 11.17 0.82
C VAL A 136 -1.36 11.41 -0.57
N GLY A 137 -0.56 10.47 -1.06
CA GLY A 137 0.00 10.49 -2.41
C GLY A 137 -0.88 9.79 -3.46
N LEU A 138 -1.72 8.83 -3.04
CA LEU A 138 -2.67 8.15 -3.91
C LEU A 138 -3.98 7.82 -3.19
N TRP A 139 -5.10 8.27 -3.73
CA TRP A 139 -6.45 7.99 -3.20
C TRP A 139 -7.07 6.85 -4.01
N GLN A 140 -7.24 5.67 -3.43
CA GLN A 140 -7.63 4.48 -4.19
C GLN A 140 -9.13 4.15 -4.15
N THR A 141 -9.88 4.76 -3.23
CA THR A 141 -11.30 4.45 -2.99
C THR A 141 -12.25 5.57 -3.44
N VAL A 142 -11.97 6.20 -4.58
CA VAL A 142 -12.82 7.29 -5.07
C VAL A 142 -14.00 6.70 -5.83
N ASP A 143 -15.22 6.89 -5.33
CA ASP A 143 -16.40 6.17 -5.82
C ASP A 143 -17.60 7.08 -6.16
N ARG A 144 -17.42 8.41 -6.11
CA ARG A 144 -18.51 9.38 -6.32
C ARG A 144 -17.99 10.79 -6.60
N SER A 145 -18.73 11.58 -7.38
CA SER A 145 -18.36 12.95 -7.76
C SER A 145 -18.13 13.87 -6.56
N SER A 146 -18.97 13.77 -5.52
CA SER A 146 -18.80 14.60 -4.32
C SER A 146 -17.48 14.35 -3.57
N LEU A 147 -16.85 13.18 -3.74
CA LEU A 147 -15.52 12.90 -3.17
C LEU A 147 -14.42 13.43 -4.08
N ILE A 148 -14.58 13.33 -5.40
CA ILE A 148 -13.69 13.95 -6.38
C ILE A 148 -13.58 15.45 -6.11
N ASP A 149 -14.73 16.13 -6.01
CA ASP A 149 -14.80 17.57 -5.81
C ASP A 149 -14.12 18.00 -4.51
N GLU A 150 -14.33 17.23 -3.44
CA GLU A 150 -13.69 17.51 -2.15
C GLU A 150 -12.18 17.27 -2.19
N ILE A 151 -11.69 16.23 -2.88
CA ILE A 151 -10.24 15.99 -3.03
C ILE A 151 -9.61 17.10 -3.86
N ALA A 152 -10.20 17.45 -5.00
CA ALA A 152 -9.73 18.50 -5.89
C ALA A 152 -9.65 19.87 -5.20
N LYS A 153 -10.63 20.17 -4.35
CA LYS A 153 -10.66 21.41 -3.55
C LYS A 153 -9.43 21.60 -2.66
N TRP A 154 -8.88 20.52 -2.10
CA TRP A 154 -7.79 20.59 -1.11
C TRP A 154 -6.44 20.10 -1.64
N ASN A 155 -6.43 19.31 -2.72
CA ASN A 155 -5.23 18.64 -3.22
C ASN A 155 -5.31 18.43 -4.74
N ALA A 156 -5.52 19.49 -5.50
CA ALA A 156 -5.49 19.45 -6.97
C ALA A 156 -4.17 18.83 -7.48
N GLY A 157 -4.23 18.12 -8.60
CA GLY A 157 -3.10 17.41 -9.20
C GLY A 157 -2.73 16.08 -8.52
N THR A 158 -3.33 15.75 -7.37
CA THR A 158 -3.08 14.46 -6.70
C THR A 158 -3.56 13.28 -7.55
N LYS A 159 -2.89 12.13 -7.38
CA LYS A 159 -3.26 10.89 -8.06
C LYS A 159 -4.48 10.25 -7.41
N ILE A 160 -5.42 9.77 -8.22
CA ILE A 160 -6.56 8.98 -7.75
C ILE A 160 -6.75 7.71 -8.57
N LEU A 161 -7.37 6.70 -7.94
CA LEU A 161 -8.01 5.58 -8.61
C LEU A 161 -9.52 5.64 -8.36
N VAL A 162 -10.31 5.34 -9.39
CA VAL A 162 -11.75 5.15 -9.23
C VAL A 162 -12.02 3.72 -8.74
N GLN A 163 -12.75 3.57 -7.64
CA GLN A 163 -13.14 2.27 -7.12
C GLN A 163 -14.40 1.77 -7.83
N VAL A 164 -14.30 0.59 -8.42
CA VAL A 164 -15.38 -0.09 -9.13
C VAL A 164 -15.89 -1.26 -8.30
N ASP A 165 -17.20 -1.40 -8.21
CA ASP A 165 -17.87 -2.57 -7.66
C ASP A 165 -18.72 -3.26 -8.74
N PRO A 166 -18.13 -4.19 -9.52
CA PRO A 166 -18.84 -4.90 -10.59
C PRO A 166 -20.00 -5.78 -10.11
N LEU A 167 -20.03 -6.12 -8.82
CA LEU A 167 -21.06 -6.97 -8.23
C LEU A 167 -22.13 -6.17 -7.47
N GLU A 168 -22.00 -4.84 -7.42
CA GLU A 168 -22.92 -3.94 -6.72
C GLU A 168 -23.22 -4.40 -5.28
N SER A 169 -22.16 -4.81 -4.58
CA SER A 169 -22.21 -5.33 -3.22
C SER A 169 -22.58 -4.24 -2.22
N ALA A 170 -23.75 -4.39 -1.60
CA ALA A 170 -24.21 -3.47 -0.55
C ALA A 170 -23.14 -3.23 0.53
N GLY A 171 -22.78 -1.96 0.73
CA GLY A 171 -21.91 -1.50 1.80
C GLY A 171 -20.40 -1.63 1.57
N LYS A 172 -19.93 -2.21 0.45
CA LYS A 172 -18.49 -2.39 0.17
C LYS A 172 -17.80 -1.18 -0.47
N GLY A 173 -18.58 -0.17 -0.89
CA GLY A 173 -18.09 1.03 -1.58
C GLY A 173 -17.69 0.73 -3.02
N GLY A 174 -17.43 1.78 -3.80
CA GLY A 174 -17.25 1.66 -5.24
C GLY A 174 -18.52 2.01 -6.02
N CYS A 175 -18.32 2.49 -7.25
CA CYS A 175 -19.40 2.79 -8.18
C CYS A 175 -19.66 1.59 -9.10
N PRO A 176 -20.86 1.46 -9.69
CA PRO A 176 -21.10 0.46 -10.71
C PRO A 176 -20.22 0.73 -11.96
N PRO A 177 -19.93 -0.30 -12.78
CA PRO A 177 -19.16 -0.16 -14.02
C PRO A 177 -19.66 0.95 -14.97
N SER A 178 -20.97 1.19 -14.98
CA SER A 178 -21.63 2.21 -15.81
C SER A 178 -21.26 3.65 -15.43
N GLU A 179 -20.85 3.90 -14.18
CA GLU A 179 -20.52 5.25 -13.69
C GLU A 179 -19.02 5.59 -13.81
N VAL A 180 -18.17 4.59 -14.07
CA VAL A 180 -16.70 4.75 -14.04
C VAL A 180 -16.23 5.84 -14.99
N GLU A 181 -16.72 5.85 -16.22
CA GLU A 181 -16.31 6.83 -17.23
C GLU A 181 -16.70 8.26 -16.83
N ALA A 182 -17.90 8.46 -16.28
CA ALA A 182 -18.33 9.76 -15.79
C ALA A 182 -17.46 10.26 -14.62
N LEU A 183 -17.07 9.36 -13.70
CA LEU A 183 -16.19 9.70 -12.59
C LEU A 183 -14.75 9.98 -13.03
N VAL A 184 -14.24 9.24 -14.01
CA VAL A 184 -12.91 9.51 -14.60
C VAL A 184 -12.90 10.88 -15.25
N THR A 185 -13.88 11.18 -16.10
CA THR A 185 -14.03 12.50 -16.75
C THR A 185 -14.13 13.61 -15.71
N ARG A 186 -15.01 13.47 -14.70
CA ARG A 186 -15.14 14.47 -13.64
C ARG A 186 -13.84 14.67 -12.86
N GLY A 187 -13.09 13.60 -12.61
CA GLY A 187 -11.79 13.66 -11.94
C GLY A 187 -10.79 14.51 -12.71
N VAL A 188 -10.68 14.28 -14.02
CA VAL A 188 -9.81 15.06 -14.92
C VAL A 188 -10.25 16.52 -14.98
N GLU A 189 -11.54 16.80 -15.17
CA GLU A 189 -12.10 18.16 -15.19
C GLU A 189 -11.90 18.92 -13.88
N ALA A 190 -11.92 18.21 -12.75
CA ALA A 190 -11.64 18.77 -11.43
C ALA A 190 -10.14 19.03 -11.19
N GLY A 191 -9.27 18.69 -12.15
CA GLY A 191 -7.82 18.88 -12.05
C GLY A 191 -7.11 17.78 -11.25
N LEU A 192 -7.69 16.59 -11.12
CA LEU A 192 -7.04 15.42 -10.52
C LEU A 192 -6.29 14.61 -11.58
N ASN A 193 -5.27 13.88 -11.12
CA ASN A 193 -4.58 12.91 -11.97
C ASN A 193 -5.23 11.52 -11.81
N VAL A 194 -6.15 11.18 -12.69
CA VAL A 194 -6.82 9.86 -12.68
C VAL A 194 -5.89 8.83 -13.32
N VAL A 195 -5.22 8.02 -12.51
CA VAL A 195 -4.15 7.11 -12.99
C VAL A 195 -4.60 5.67 -13.18
N GLY A 196 -5.82 5.32 -12.75
CA GLY A 196 -6.25 3.93 -12.74
C GLY A 196 -7.58 3.65 -12.08
N LEU A 197 -7.83 2.35 -11.93
CA LEU A 197 -9.01 1.81 -11.28
C LEU A 197 -8.59 0.93 -10.10
N MET A 198 -9.52 0.77 -9.14
CA MET A 198 -9.37 -0.13 -8.01
C MET A 198 -10.61 -1.01 -7.86
N THR A 199 -10.43 -2.28 -7.50
CA THR A 199 -11.53 -3.12 -7.04
C THR A 199 -11.08 -4.07 -5.94
N VAL A 200 -12.05 -4.65 -5.23
CA VAL A 200 -11.86 -5.65 -4.19
C VAL A 200 -12.61 -6.91 -4.62
N GLY A 201 -11.94 -8.06 -4.53
CA GLY A 201 -12.54 -9.35 -4.82
C GLY A 201 -13.74 -9.68 -3.93
N ALA A 202 -14.53 -10.65 -4.36
CA ALA A 202 -15.65 -11.19 -3.58
C ALA A 202 -15.12 -12.25 -2.61
N ALA A 203 -14.98 -11.88 -1.34
CA ALA A 203 -14.48 -12.80 -0.31
C ALA A 203 -15.28 -14.11 -0.27
N GLY A 204 -14.58 -15.24 -0.38
CA GLY A 204 -15.19 -16.58 -0.42
C GLY A 204 -15.85 -16.94 -1.76
N ASP A 205 -15.77 -16.08 -2.77
CA ASP A 205 -16.33 -16.32 -4.10
C ASP A 205 -15.27 -16.07 -5.18
N PRO A 206 -14.52 -17.11 -5.59
CA PRO A 206 -13.52 -17.02 -6.64
C PRO A 206 -14.12 -16.61 -8.01
N THR A 207 -15.36 -17.02 -8.31
CA THR A 207 -16.03 -16.70 -9.58
C THR A 207 -16.39 -15.23 -9.64
N GLY A 208 -16.99 -14.69 -8.57
CA GLY A 208 -17.26 -13.26 -8.44
C GLY A 208 -15.97 -12.43 -8.43
N THR A 209 -14.91 -12.92 -7.80
CA THR A 209 -13.59 -12.26 -7.81
C THR A 209 -13.00 -12.19 -9.22
N ALA A 210 -13.01 -13.31 -9.95
CA ALA A 210 -12.56 -13.38 -11.34
C ALA A 210 -13.37 -12.44 -12.25
N TYR A 211 -14.69 -12.39 -12.07
CA TYR A 211 -15.56 -11.46 -12.79
C TYR A 211 -15.18 -10.00 -12.51
N SER A 212 -15.04 -9.62 -11.24
CA SER A 212 -14.68 -8.25 -10.85
C SER A 212 -13.34 -7.80 -11.43
N PHE A 213 -12.33 -8.66 -11.40
CA PHE A 213 -11.01 -8.37 -11.95
C PHE A 213 -11.04 -8.24 -13.47
N LYS A 214 -11.79 -9.12 -14.17
CA LYS A 214 -11.99 -9.02 -15.61
C LYS A 214 -12.68 -7.72 -16.03
N VAL A 215 -13.74 -7.32 -15.32
CA VAL A 215 -14.45 -6.07 -15.59
C VAL A 215 -13.54 -4.87 -15.38
N LEU A 216 -12.80 -4.83 -14.26
CA LEU A 216 -11.87 -3.75 -13.98
C LEU A 216 -10.76 -3.65 -15.05
N ALA A 217 -10.17 -4.77 -15.46
CA ALA A 217 -9.15 -4.80 -16.50
C ALA A 217 -9.69 -4.25 -17.83
N GLY A 218 -10.86 -4.70 -18.27
CA GLY A 218 -11.48 -4.22 -19.50
C GLY A 218 -11.85 -2.73 -19.47
N LEU A 219 -12.32 -2.22 -18.33
CA LEU A 219 -12.57 -0.80 -18.14
C LEU A 219 -11.28 0.02 -18.18
N ALA A 220 -10.23 -0.45 -17.51
CA ALA A 220 -8.93 0.22 -17.51
C ALA A 220 -8.35 0.29 -18.93
N ASP A 221 -8.41 -0.81 -19.69
CA ASP A 221 -7.96 -0.85 -21.09
C ASP A 221 -8.75 0.11 -21.98
N ARG A 222 -10.09 0.08 -21.87
CA ARG A 222 -10.98 0.95 -22.65
C ARG A 222 -10.72 2.43 -22.40
N LEU A 223 -10.39 2.79 -21.16
CA LEU A 223 -10.13 4.17 -20.74
C LEU A 223 -8.66 4.56 -20.84
N GLY A 224 -7.78 3.66 -21.28
CA GLY A 224 -6.33 3.90 -21.40
C GLY A 224 -5.65 4.17 -20.06
N LEU A 225 -6.20 3.63 -18.95
CA LEU A 225 -5.69 3.87 -17.60
C LEU A 225 -4.65 2.80 -17.21
N PRO A 226 -3.42 3.20 -16.83
CA PRO A 226 -2.33 2.24 -16.63
C PRO A 226 -2.43 1.46 -15.32
N GLU A 227 -2.98 2.03 -14.25
CA GLU A 227 -2.99 1.39 -12.94
C GLU A 227 -4.26 0.54 -12.71
N ARG A 228 -4.04 -0.71 -12.26
CA ARG A 228 -5.08 -1.66 -11.87
C ARG A 228 -4.78 -2.16 -10.47
N SER A 229 -5.35 -1.49 -9.47
CA SER A 229 -5.20 -1.89 -8.07
C SER A 229 -6.23 -2.95 -7.73
N MET A 230 -5.82 -4.22 -7.80
CA MET A 230 -6.66 -5.37 -7.46
C MET A 230 -5.81 -6.53 -6.95
N GLY A 231 -6.38 -7.37 -6.09
CA GLY A 231 -5.67 -8.43 -5.39
C GLY A 231 -5.22 -8.03 -3.98
N MET A 232 -5.49 -8.94 -3.05
CA MET A 232 -5.15 -8.99 -1.65
C MET A 232 -4.59 -10.38 -1.32
N THR A 233 -4.27 -10.65 -0.06
CA THR A 233 -3.63 -11.90 0.39
C THR A 233 -4.16 -13.18 -0.25
N ASP A 234 -5.48 -13.32 -0.38
CA ASP A 234 -6.13 -14.59 -0.78
C ASP A 234 -6.35 -14.70 -2.30
N ASP A 235 -6.11 -13.63 -3.06
CA ASP A 235 -6.39 -13.55 -4.50
C ASP A 235 -5.27 -12.84 -5.30
N VAL A 236 -4.06 -12.70 -4.72
CA VAL A 236 -2.86 -12.11 -5.37
C VAL A 236 -2.60 -12.75 -6.73
N GLU A 237 -2.54 -14.08 -6.76
CA GLU A 237 -2.18 -14.85 -7.94
C GLU A 237 -3.14 -14.61 -9.11
N MET A 238 -4.43 -14.71 -8.83
CA MET A 238 -5.50 -14.43 -9.80
C MET A 238 -5.43 -12.97 -10.28
N ALA A 239 -5.22 -12.03 -9.36
CA ALA A 239 -5.13 -10.62 -9.71
C ALA A 239 -3.95 -10.34 -10.66
N VAL A 240 -2.79 -10.96 -10.43
CA VAL A 240 -1.62 -10.84 -11.30
C VAL A 240 -1.91 -11.37 -12.69
N ASP A 241 -2.52 -12.54 -12.80
CA ASP A 241 -2.88 -13.17 -14.08
C ASP A 241 -3.89 -12.32 -14.86
N MET A 242 -4.80 -11.64 -14.15
CA MET A 242 -5.79 -10.74 -14.73
C MET A 242 -5.27 -9.32 -14.99
N GLY A 243 -3.97 -9.07 -14.83
CA GLY A 243 -3.36 -7.82 -15.24
C GLY A 243 -3.18 -6.77 -14.13
N SER A 244 -3.31 -7.12 -12.85
CA SER A 244 -3.07 -6.19 -11.72
C SER A 244 -1.70 -5.51 -11.80
N THR A 245 -1.64 -4.20 -11.60
CA THR A 245 -0.36 -3.47 -11.48
C THR A 245 0.04 -3.24 -10.02
N LEU A 246 -0.91 -3.42 -9.09
CA LEU A 246 -0.70 -3.18 -7.67
C LEU A 246 -1.55 -4.14 -6.84
N VAL A 247 -0.89 -5.01 -6.08
CA VAL A 247 -1.55 -5.89 -5.10
C VAL A 247 -1.35 -5.36 -3.68
N ARG A 248 -2.39 -5.48 -2.84
CA ARG A 248 -2.44 -4.86 -1.51
C ARG A 248 -2.42 -5.93 -0.42
N VAL A 249 -1.28 -6.15 0.23
CA VAL A 249 -1.10 -7.29 1.14
C VAL A 249 -0.81 -6.81 2.56
N GLY A 250 -1.57 -7.32 3.52
CA GLY A 250 -1.37 -7.04 4.96
C GLY A 250 -1.02 -8.31 5.72
N ARG A 251 -2.00 -9.23 5.86
CA ARG A 251 -1.89 -10.44 6.70
C ARG A 251 -0.67 -11.29 6.38
N ALA A 252 -0.39 -11.54 5.10
CA ALA A 252 0.74 -12.38 4.73
C ALA A 252 2.11 -11.71 4.97
N ILE A 253 2.17 -10.39 5.16
CA ILE A 253 3.41 -9.67 5.53
C ILE A 253 3.51 -9.58 7.06
N PHE A 254 2.53 -8.96 7.69
CA PHE A 254 2.57 -8.57 9.11
C PHE A 254 1.91 -9.57 10.07
N GLY A 255 1.42 -10.71 9.57
CA GLY A 255 0.71 -11.70 10.37
C GLY A 255 -0.78 -11.37 10.57
N GLU A 256 -1.46 -12.21 11.34
CA GLU A 256 -2.86 -11.99 11.66
C GLU A 256 -3.06 -10.75 12.54
N ARG A 257 -4.16 -10.04 12.29
CA ARG A 257 -4.59 -8.96 13.16
C ARG A 257 -5.26 -9.61 14.37
N ARG A 258 -4.89 -9.25 15.59
CA ARG A 258 -5.73 -9.62 16.74
C ARG A 258 -7.07 -8.88 16.59
N ALA A 259 -8.17 -9.61 16.77
CA ALA A 259 -9.51 -9.01 16.80
C ALA A 259 -9.54 -7.96 17.93
N LEU A 260 -10.00 -6.75 17.60
CA LEU A 260 -10.36 -5.74 18.60
C LEU A 260 -11.63 -6.17 19.32
#